data_AF-A0A7W1KAG3-F1
#
_entry.id   AF-A0A7W1KAG3-F1
#
_cell.length_a   1.000
_cell.length_b   1.000
_cell.length_c   1.000
_cell.angle_alpha   90.00
_cell.angle_beta   90.00
_cell.angle_gamma   90.00
#
_symmetry.space_group_name_H-M   'P 1'
#
loop_
_entity.id
_entity.type
_entity.pdbx_description
1 polymer ?
#
loop_
_entity_poly.entity_id
_entity_poly.type
_entity_poly.pdbx_seq_one_letter_code
_entity_poly.pdbx_strand_id
1 'polypeptide(L)'
;MNVRPLPPGFQAYRWAPSSAEVAKRHGLRPEQVLRYDQNTPPDTGVPRVALAPSFARLNDYPDGTYAAVRAAAAAYCGVGAGQVVAGAGADELILLCAQAYLGPGTAAAVSAPTYGLYRIATQ
;
A
#
# COMPACT_ATOMS: atom_id res chain seq x y z
N MET A 1 25.91 -14.42 8.23
CA MET A 1 24.47 -14.40 7.94
C MET A 1 24.29 -14.84 6.49
N ASN A 2 23.51 -15.89 6.22
CA ASN A 2 23.35 -16.42 4.86
C ASN A 2 22.15 -15.73 4.21
N VAL A 3 22.40 -14.64 3.46
CA VAL A 3 21.35 -13.85 2.79
C VAL A 3 21.07 -14.45 1.43
N ARG A 4 19.80 -14.61 1.05
CA ARG A 4 19.44 -15.04 -0.31
C ARG A 4 19.89 -13.96 -1.31
N PRO A 5 20.64 -14.31 -2.36
CA PRO A 5 21.05 -13.35 -3.38
C PRO A 5 19.82 -12.85 -4.16
N LEU A 6 19.87 -11.59 -4.59
CA LEU A 6 18.86 -11.03 -5.49
C LEU A 6 18.98 -11.69 -6.88
N PRO A 7 17.86 -11.87 -7.60
CA PRO A 7 17.90 -12.45 -8.94
C PRO A 7 18.65 -11.55 -9.93
N PRO A 8 19.30 -12.13 -10.98
CA PRO A 8 19.91 -11.36 -12.05
C PRO A 8 18.90 -10.38 -12.68
N GLY A 9 19.31 -9.11 -12.83
CA GLY A 9 18.44 -8.07 -13.39
C GLY A 9 17.42 -7.48 -12.41
N PHE A 10 17.51 -7.79 -11.11
CA PHE A 10 16.69 -7.14 -10.08
C PHE A 10 16.77 -5.61 -10.19
N GLN A 11 15.61 -4.97 -10.26
CA GLN A 11 15.45 -3.52 -10.15
C GLN A 11 14.57 -3.20 -8.96
N ALA A 12 15.11 -2.38 -8.05
CA ALA A 12 14.38 -1.85 -6.91
C ALA A 12 13.19 -0.99 -7.36
N TYR A 13 12.13 -0.99 -6.55
CA TYR A 13 11.03 -0.05 -6.75
C TYR A 13 11.53 1.38 -6.63
N ARG A 14 11.20 2.23 -7.59
CA ARG A 14 11.58 3.64 -7.58
C ARG A 14 10.37 4.49 -7.22
N TRP A 15 10.41 5.09 -6.04
CA TRP A 15 9.43 6.06 -5.61
C TRP A 15 9.51 7.35 -6.42
N ALA A 16 8.35 8.01 -6.58
CA ALA A 16 8.31 9.39 -7.04
C ALA A 16 9.11 10.27 -6.05
N PRO A 17 9.84 11.29 -6.55
CA PRO A 17 10.53 12.22 -5.67
C PRO A 17 9.55 12.91 -4.72
N SER A 18 10.04 13.29 -3.55
CA SER A 18 9.27 14.10 -2.61
C SER A 18 9.01 15.50 -3.17
N SER A 19 7.94 16.16 -2.69
CA SER A 19 7.66 17.55 -3.06
C SER A 19 8.83 18.48 -2.70
N ALA A 20 9.56 18.21 -1.62
CA ALA A 20 10.74 18.97 -1.22
C ALA A 20 11.90 18.83 -2.22
N GLU A 21 12.17 17.62 -2.70
CA GLU A 21 13.20 17.37 -3.72
C GLU A 21 12.84 18.01 -5.06
N VAL A 22 11.57 17.91 -5.48
CA VAL A 22 11.07 18.59 -6.68
C VAL A 22 11.22 20.10 -6.55
N ALA A 23 10.78 20.67 -5.42
CA ALA A 23 10.86 22.11 -5.20
C ALA A 23 12.30 22.62 -5.25
N LYS A 24 13.23 21.93 -4.57
CA LYS A 24 14.66 22.25 -4.60
C LYS A 24 15.24 22.22 -6.02
N ARG A 25 14.89 21.20 -6.82
CA ARG A 25 15.37 21.05 -8.21
C ARG A 25 14.93 22.22 -9.11
N HIS A 26 13.79 22.83 -8.82
CA HIS A 26 13.18 23.86 -9.66
C HIS A 26 13.19 25.27 -9.05
N GLY A 27 13.87 25.48 -7.91
CA GLY A 27 13.92 26.78 -7.24
C GLY A 27 12.55 27.25 -6.71
N LEU A 28 11.68 26.31 -6.36
CA LEU A 28 10.35 26.56 -5.81
C LEU A 28 10.32 26.33 -4.29
N ARG A 29 9.27 26.81 -3.64
CA ARG A 29 8.90 26.36 -2.29
C ARG A 29 8.08 25.06 -2.38
N PRO A 30 8.15 24.13 -1.40
CA PRO A 30 7.40 22.88 -1.42
C PRO A 30 5.89 23.04 -1.64
N GLU A 31 5.30 24.11 -1.13
CA GLU A 31 3.85 24.40 -1.22
C GLU A 31 3.42 24.79 -2.65
N GLN A 32 4.38 25.11 -3.52
CA GLN A 32 4.12 25.40 -4.94
C GLN A 32 4.12 24.13 -5.81
N VAL A 33 4.46 22.97 -5.24
CA VAL A 33 4.48 21.69 -5.96
C VAL A 33 3.10 21.04 -5.90
N LEU A 34 2.40 21.07 -7.03
CA LEU A 34 1.14 20.34 -7.20
C LEU A 34 1.41 18.89 -7.64
N ARG A 35 0.84 17.92 -6.93
CA ARG A 35 1.07 16.48 -7.14
C ARG A 35 -0.06 15.86 -7.95
N TYR A 36 0.26 15.35 -9.13
CA TYR A 36 -0.66 14.60 -10.01
C TYR A 36 -0.05 13.25 -10.44
N ASP A 37 0.91 12.75 -9.66
CA ASP A 37 1.77 11.60 -9.98
C ASP A 37 1.62 10.41 -9.02
N GLN A 38 0.73 10.50 -8.03
CA GLN A 38 0.55 9.48 -6.97
C GLN A 38 -0.86 8.88 -6.90
N ASN A 39 -1.74 9.20 -7.86
CA ASN A 39 -3.14 8.75 -7.90
C ASN A 39 -3.95 9.06 -6.62
N THR A 40 -3.55 10.08 -5.86
CA THR A 40 -4.32 10.58 -4.71
C THR A 40 -5.41 11.54 -5.18
N PRO A 41 -6.56 11.60 -4.48
CA PRO A 41 -7.57 12.62 -4.76
C PRO A 41 -6.98 14.04 -4.73
N PRO A 42 -7.46 14.98 -5.58
CA PRO A 42 -6.97 16.36 -5.63
C PRO A 42 -7.49 17.22 -4.48
N ASP A 43 -8.64 16.86 -3.89
CA ASP A 43 -9.11 17.44 -2.64
C ASP A 43 -8.27 16.85 -1.49
N THR A 44 -7.87 17.70 -0.55
CA THR A 44 -7.10 17.37 0.65
C THR A 44 -7.70 16.22 1.46
N GLY A 45 -8.97 15.89 1.24
CA GLY A 45 -9.56 14.68 1.78
C GLY A 45 -9.49 14.64 3.30
N VAL A 46 -9.46 15.81 3.96
CA VAL A 46 -9.56 15.94 5.42
C VAL A 46 -10.66 14.98 5.82
N PRO A 47 -10.33 13.92 6.58
CA PRO A 47 -11.31 12.89 6.84
C PRO A 47 -12.54 13.60 7.38
N ARG A 48 -13.69 13.39 6.75
CA ARG A 48 -14.97 13.85 7.31
C ARG A 48 -15.28 13.16 8.65
N VAL A 49 -14.37 12.31 9.11
CA VAL A 49 -14.40 11.55 10.35
C VAL A 49 -13.52 12.27 11.37
N ALA A 50 -14.10 12.54 12.54
CA ALA A 50 -13.36 13.10 13.66
C ALA A 50 -12.23 12.16 14.09
N LEU A 51 -10.98 12.60 13.95
CA LEU A 51 -9.80 11.83 14.37
C LEU A 51 -9.49 11.99 15.87
N ALA A 52 -10.00 13.05 16.51
CA ALA A 52 -9.72 13.36 17.91
C ALA A 52 -10.00 12.19 18.88
N PRO A 53 -11.11 11.43 18.76
CA PRO A 53 -11.34 10.27 19.61
C PRO A 53 -10.30 9.15 19.43
N SER A 54 -9.79 8.96 18.21
CA SER A 54 -8.75 7.95 17.94
C SER A 54 -7.41 8.35 18.58
N PHE A 55 -7.07 9.64 18.57
CA PHE A 55 -5.84 10.13 19.21
C PHE A 55 -5.84 9.97 20.73
N ALA A 56 -7.02 9.97 21.38
CA ALA A 56 -7.14 9.80 22.83
C ALA A 56 -6.72 8.40 23.32
N ARG A 57 -6.56 7.42 22.43
CA ARG A 57 -6.16 6.03 22.76
C ARG A 57 -4.99 5.54 21.91
N LEU A 58 -4.12 6.44 21.46
CA LEU A 58 -3.06 6.12 20.51
C LEU A 58 -2.06 5.07 21.05
N ASN A 59 -1.92 4.96 22.36
CA ASN A 59 -1.05 4.00 23.03
C ASN A 59 -1.68 2.61 23.21
N ASP A 60 -2.95 2.44 22.87
CA ASP A 60 -3.65 1.17 22.99
C ASP A 60 -3.53 0.38 21.69
N TYR A 61 -3.39 -0.95 21.82
CA TYR A 61 -3.57 -1.80 20.65
C TYR A 61 -5.03 -1.72 20.17
N PRO A 62 -5.29 -1.58 18.86
CA PRO A 62 -6.63 -1.69 18.33
C PRO A 62 -7.17 -3.12 18.51
N ASP A 63 -8.48 -3.28 18.36
CA ASP A 63 -9.10 -4.61 18.25
C ASP A 63 -8.47 -5.40 17.09
N GLY A 64 -7.69 -6.41 17.42
CA GLY A 64 -6.95 -7.23 16.45
C GLY A 64 -7.83 -8.09 15.54
N THR A 65 -9.13 -8.19 15.83
CA THR A 65 -10.07 -8.91 14.95
C THR A 65 -10.54 -8.07 13.76
N TYR A 66 -10.36 -6.74 13.84
CA TYR A 66 -10.86 -5.78 12.85
C TYR A 66 -12.36 -5.94 12.55
N ALA A 67 -13.16 -6.41 13.52
CA ALA A 67 -14.54 -6.83 13.29
C ALA A 67 -15.40 -5.72 12.68
N ALA A 68 -15.31 -4.49 13.21
CA ALA A 68 -16.10 -3.36 12.74
C ALA A 68 -15.80 -2.99 11.28
N VAL A 69 -14.51 -2.87 10.91
CA VAL A 69 -14.12 -2.52 9.53
C VAL A 69 -14.40 -3.67 8.57
N ARG A 70 -14.20 -4.93 8.98
CA ARG A 70 -14.53 -6.10 8.15
C ARG A 70 -16.02 -6.19 7.87
N ALA A 71 -16.87 -5.95 8.87
CA ALA A 71 -18.32 -5.94 8.68
C ALA A 71 -18.77 -4.82 7.73
N ALA A 72 -18.25 -3.61 7.90
CA ALA A 72 -18.58 -2.48 7.03
C ALA A 72 -18.13 -2.72 5.58
N ALA A 73 -16.90 -3.19 5.37
CA ALA A 73 -16.38 -3.51 4.05
C ALA A 73 -17.15 -4.68 3.39
N ALA A 74 -17.51 -5.71 4.16
CA ALA A 74 -18.29 -6.83 3.67
C ALA A 74 -19.68 -6.39 3.18
N ALA A 75 -20.36 -5.54 3.95
CA ALA A 75 -21.65 -4.96 3.56
C ALA A 75 -21.52 -4.09 2.29
N TYR A 76 -20.48 -3.25 2.21
CA TYR A 76 -20.22 -2.43 1.03
C TYR A 76 -19.97 -3.28 -0.23
N CYS A 77 -19.20 -4.36 -0.11
CA CYS A 77 -18.85 -5.24 -1.22
C CYS A 77 -19.90 -6.32 -1.53
N GLY A 78 -20.93 -6.49 -0.70
CA GLY A 78 -21.93 -7.55 -0.85
C GLY A 78 -21.40 -8.97 -0.61
N VAL A 79 -20.44 -9.14 0.30
CA VAL A 79 -19.79 -10.42 0.63
C VAL A 79 -19.92 -10.76 2.11
N GLY A 80 -19.55 -11.99 2.51
CA GLY A 80 -19.47 -12.35 3.92
C GLY A 80 -18.22 -11.77 4.60
N ALA A 81 -18.32 -11.43 5.89
CA ALA A 81 -17.17 -10.88 6.65
C ALA A 81 -15.95 -11.82 6.67
N GLY A 82 -16.17 -13.13 6.61
CA GLY A 82 -15.11 -14.15 6.45
C GLY A 82 -14.31 -14.03 5.15
N GLN A 83 -14.80 -13.29 4.16
CA GLN A 83 -14.14 -13.04 2.87
C GLN A 83 -13.38 -11.71 2.84
N VAL A 84 -13.31 -10.99 3.97
CA VAL A 84 -12.60 -9.71 4.09
C VAL A 84 -11.37 -9.87 4.97
N VAL A 85 -10.22 -9.49 4.43
CA VAL A 85 -8.94 -9.38 5.14
C VAL A 85 -8.56 -7.90 5.23
N ALA A 86 -8.28 -7.44 6.45
CA ALA A 86 -7.73 -6.10 6.67
C ALA A 86 -6.20 -6.15 6.49
N GLY A 87 -5.64 -5.17 5.79
CA GLY A 87 -4.19 -5.02 5.61
C GLY A 87 -3.79 -3.55 5.64
N ALA A 88 -2.49 -3.29 5.81
CA ALA A 88 -1.85 -1.98 5.78
C ALA A 88 -1.70 -1.45 4.34
N GLY A 89 -2.82 -1.43 3.60
CA GLY A 89 -2.88 -1.11 2.18
C GLY A 89 -2.82 -2.34 1.27
N ALA A 90 -3.14 -2.12 -0.02
CA ALA A 90 -3.18 -3.20 -1.00
C ALA A 90 -1.80 -3.83 -1.26
N ASP A 91 -0.72 -3.06 -1.07
CA ASP A 91 0.64 -3.54 -1.27
C ASP A 91 0.99 -4.72 -0.35
N GLU A 92 0.61 -4.64 0.93
CA GLU A 92 0.79 -5.73 1.88
C GLU A 92 0.00 -6.98 1.47
N LEU A 93 -1.26 -6.80 1.04
CA LEU A 93 -2.10 -7.92 0.62
C LEU A 93 -1.56 -8.62 -0.64
N ILE A 94 -0.99 -7.88 -1.60
CA ILE A 94 -0.32 -8.44 -2.77
C ILE A 94 0.89 -9.30 -2.34
N LEU A 95 1.71 -8.80 -1.43
CA LEU A 95 2.87 -9.52 -0.90
C LEU A 95 2.46 -10.76 -0.11
N LEU A 96 1.41 -10.67 0.72
CA LEU A 96 0.85 -11.80 1.46
C LEU A 96 0.35 -12.90 0.51
N CYS A 97 -0.39 -12.54 -0.55
CA CYS A 97 -0.80 -13.49 -1.58
C CYS A 97 0.39 -14.18 -2.23
N ALA A 98 1.41 -13.41 -2.63
CA ALA A 98 2.60 -13.99 -3.22
C ALA A 98 3.32 -14.95 -2.25
N GLN A 99 3.50 -14.58 -0.99
CA GLN A 99 4.14 -15.44 0.01
C GLN A 99 3.33 -16.70 0.34
N ALA A 100 1.99 -16.62 0.29
CA ALA A 100 1.11 -17.75 0.58
C ALA A 100 1.10 -18.80 -0.54
N TYR A 101 1.27 -18.39 -1.81
CA TYR A 101 1.08 -19.26 -2.98
C TYR A 101 2.35 -19.50 -3.81
N LEU A 102 3.38 -18.66 -3.68
CA LEU A 102 4.62 -18.79 -4.44
C LEU A 102 5.73 -19.45 -3.64
N GLY A 103 6.53 -20.26 -4.34
CA GLY A 103 7.64 -21.00 -3.79
C GLY A 103 8.44 -21.71 -4.89
N PRO A 104 9.50 -22.44 -4.53
CA PRO A 104 10.28 -23.20 -5.51
C PRO A 104 9.39 -24.13 -6.35
N GLY A 105 9.45 -24.00 -7.67
CA GLY A 105 8.66 -24.80 -8.60
C GLY A 105 7.27 -24.23 -8.96
N THR A 106 6.90 -23.07 -8.42
CA THR A 106 5.68 -22.35 -8.84
C THR A 106 6.03 -21.07 -9.62
N ALA A 107 5.04 -20.51 -10.31
CA ALA A 107 5.19 -19.30 -11.10
C ALA A 107 3.92 -18.44 -11.05
N ALA A 108 4.07 -17.14 -11.28
CA ALA A 108 2.97 -16.20 -11.46
C ALA A 108 2.98 -15.63 -12.89
N ALA A 109 1.81 -15.39 -13.46
CA ALA A 109 1.67 -14.70 -14.74
C ALA A 109 1.34 -13.22 -14.51
N VAL A 110 2.17 -12.32 -15.02
CA VAL A 110 2.00 -10.86 -14.91
C VAL A 110 2.04 -10.26 -16.30
N SER A 111 0.94 -9.64 -16.74
CA SER A 111 0.87 -8.95 -18.03
C SER A 111 1.42 -7.52 -17.90
N ALA A 112 2.34 -7.12 -18.76
CA ALA A 112 2.94 -5.79 -18.76
C ALA A 112 2.40 -4.93 -19.92
N PRO A 113 2.23 -3.59 -19.74
CA PRO A 113 2.53 -2.81 -18.54
C PRO A 113 1.44 -2.93 -17.45
N THR A 114 1.85 -3.01 -16.19
CA THR A 114 0.95 -3.09 -15.03
C THR A 114 1.64 -2.52 -13.79
N TYR A 115 0.99 -2.60 -12.63
CA TYR A 115 1.54 -2.16 -11.35
C TYR A 115 2.85 -2.88 -11.01
N GLY A 116 3.92 -2.13 -10.76
CA GLY A 116 5.27 -2.65 -10.60
C GLY A 116 5.45 -3.59 -9.39
N LEU A 117 4.57 -3.50 -8.39
CA LEU A 117 4.63 -4.37 -7.22
C LEU A 117 4.38 -5.84 -7.56
N TYR A 118 3.59 -6.16 -8.59
CA TYR A 118 3.37 -7.56 -8.99
C TYR A 118 4.68 -8.23 -9.38
N ARG A 119 5.54 -7.55 -10.15
CA ARG A 119 6.89 -8.05 -10.46
C ARG A 119 7.73 -8.23 -9.20
N ILE A 120 7.69 -7.27 -8.27
CA ILE A 120 8.48 -7.35 -7.04
C ILE A 120 8.03 -8.51 -6.16
N ALA A 121 6.73 -8.74 -6.04
CA ALA A 121 6.15 -9.79 -5.22
C ALA A 121 6.40 -11.21 -5.78
N THR A 122 6.67 -11.33 -7.08
CA THR A 122 6.73 -12.63 -7.79
C THR A 122 8.14 -13.07 -8.20
N GLN A 123 9.17 -12.28 -7.87
CA GLN A 123 10.58 -12.57 -8.17
C GLN A 123 11.32 -13.25 -7.00
#